data_AF-A0A0F2RYB9-F1
#
_entry.id   AF-A0A0F2RYB9-F1
#
_cell.length_a   1.000
_cell.length_b   1.000
_cell.length_c   1.000
_cell.angle_alpha   90.00
_cell.angle_beta   90.00
_cell.angle_gamma   90.00
#
_symmetry.space_group_name_H-M   'P 1'
#
loop_
_entity.id
_entity.type
_entity.pdbx_description
1 polymer ?
#
loop_
_entity_poly.entity_id
_entity_poly.type
_entity_poly.pdbx_seq_one_letter_code
_entity_poly.pdbx_strand_id
1 'polypeptide(L)'
;MSDAFQEFDARLKTIGRKRTKLARGYVSKVDKDGLIIFRPKRRRSGIPLRGLLYMFLGFMFFKAVIIAHLGLPLYGDRLSQLSQGSVVEQAGSVVMRADPLSLTLASYLRPILH
;
A
#
# COMPACT_ATOMS: atom_id res chain seq x y z
N MET A 1 -13.97 -32.08 36.71
CA MET A 1 -14.77 -30.83 36.89
C MET A 1 -14.14 -29.61 36.23
N SER A 2 -12.81 -29.55 36.07
CA SER A 2 -12.09 -28.49 35.31
C SER A 2 -12.56 -28.35 33.87
N ASP A 3 -12.84 -29.46 33.20
CA ASP A 3 -13.01 -29.47 31.73
C ASP A 3 -14.33 -28.82 31.30
N ALA A 4 -15.39 -28.98 32.11
CA ALA A 4 -16.67 -28.33 31.89
C ALA A 4 -16.57 -26.79 32.00
N PHE A 5 -15.77 -26.29 32.95
CA PHE A 5 -15.50 -24.85 33.08
C PHE A 5 -14.69 -24.32 31.89
N GLN A 6 -13.70 -25.08 31.41
CA GLN A 6 -12.91 -24.70 30.24
C GLN A 6 -13.76 -24.65 28.96
N GLU A 7 -14.66 -25.62 28.75
CA GLU A 7 -15.58 -25.61 27.61
C GLU A 7 -16.54 -24.43 27.65
N PHE A 8 -17.05 -24.10 28.84
CA PHE A 8 -17.92 -22.95 29.05
C PHE A 8 -17.20 -21.62 28.74
N ASP A 9 -15.97 -21.44 29.23
CA ASP A 9 -15.16 -20.25 28.93
C ASP A 9 -14.81 -20.14 27.44
N ALA A 10 -14.52 -21.25 26.78
CA ALA A 10 -14.27 -21.28 25.33
C ALA A 10 -15.52 -20.83 24.55
N ARG A 11 -16.71 -21.27 24.98
CA ARG A 11 -17.99 -20.82 24.41
C ARG A 11 -18.22 -19.32 24.63
N LEU A 12 -18.00 -18.81 25.86
CA LEU A 12 -18.13 -17.38 26.15
C LEU A 12 -17.21 -16.53 25.28
N LYS A 13 -15.94 -16.93 25.12
CA LYS A 13 -14.98 -16.26 24.22
C LYS A 13 -15.47 -16.26 22.78
N THR A 14 -16.02 -17.36 22.30
CA THR A 14 -16.55 -17.49 20.94
C THR A 14 -17.75 -16.57 20.71
N ILE A 15 -18.68 -16.52 21.67
CA ILE A 15 -19.85 -15.63 21.61
C ILE A 15 -19.41 -14.16 21.63
N GLY A 16 -18.48 -13.79 22.51
CA GLY A 16 -17.91 -12.43 22.56
C GLY A 16 -17.25 -12.02 21.25
N ARG A 17 -16.45 -12.91 20.64
CA ARG A 17 -15.85 -12.70 19.31
C ARG A 17 -16.91 -12.56 18.22
N LYS A 18 -18.02 -13.30 18.27
CA LYS A 18 -19.11 -13.19 17.28
C LYS A 18 -19.86 -11.86 17.41
N ARG A 19 -20.20 -11.46 18.65
CA ARG A 19 -20.87 -10.17 18.92
C ARG A 19 -20.02 -8.98 18.52
N THR A 20 -18.75 -8.95 18.91
CA THR A 20 -17.82 -7.86 18.54
C THR A 20 -17.65 -7.74 17.03
N LYS A 21 -17.60 -8.85 16.28
CA LYS A 21 -17.56 -8.83 14.81
C LYS A 21 -18.86 -8.31 14.19
N LEU A 22 -20.03 -8.70 14.71
CA LEU A 22 -21.33 -8.20 14.25
C LEU A 22 -21.51 -6.70 14.53
N ALA A 23 -21.06 -6.22 15.70
CA ALA A 23 -21.11 -4.81 16.07
C ALA A 23 -20.29 -3.91 15.12
N ARG A 24 -19.21 -4.44 14.52
CA ARG A 24 -18.37 -3.72 13.54
C ARG A 24 -18.95 -3.70 12.12
N GLY A 25 -20.10 -4.33 11.90
CA GLY A 25 -20.81 -4.39 10.64
C GLY A 25 -21.28 -5.81 10.29
N TYR A 26 -22.49 -5.90 9.76
CA TYR A 26 -23.13 -7.16 9.37
C TYR A 26 -23.74 -7.06 7.98
N VAL A 27 -24.04 -8.21 7.39
CA VAL A 27 -24.83 -8.35 6.16
C VAL A 27 -25.97 -9.30 6.47
N SER A 28 -27.20 -8.90 6.12
CA SER A 28 -28.37 -9.77 6.18
C SER A 28 -28.33 -10.73 5.00
N LYS A 29 -28.59 -12.01 5.27
CA LYS A 29 -28.86 -13.02 4.25
C LYS A 29 -30.13 -13.75 4.65
N VAL A 30 -30.98 -14.04 3.67
CA VAL A 30 -32.13 -14.92 3.87
C VAL A 30 -31.60 -16.35 3.77
N ASP A 31 -31.84 -17.14 4.80
CA ASP A 31 -31.51 -18.56 4.81
C ASP A 31 -32.55 -19.36 4.01
N LYS A 32 -32.25 -20.62 3.73
CA LYS A 32 -33.16 -21.50 2.96
C LYS A 32 -34.54 -21.63 3.59
N ASP A 33 -34.61 -21.48 4.91
CA ASP A 33 -35.85 -21.58 5.70
C ASP A 33 -36.64 -20.25 5.74
N GLY A 34 -36.22 -19.23 4.99
CA GLY A 34 -36.87 -17.91 4.98
C GLY A 34 -36.48 -16.99 6.15
N LEU A 35 -35.61 -17.46 7.05
CA LEU A 35 -35.14 -16.67 8.19
C LEU A 35 -34.04 -15.68 7.78
N ILE A 36 -34.12 -14.45 8.30
CA ILE A 36 -33.08 -13.44 8.11
C ILE A 36 -31.96 -13.67 9.12
N ILE A 37 -30.78 -14.06 8.63
CA ILE A 37 -29.59 -14.25 9.45
C ILE A 37 -28.57 -13.12 9.22
N PHE A 38 -28.05 -12.58 10.32
CA PHE A 38 -26.98 -11.59 10.30
C PHE A 38 -25.61 -12.26 10.35
N ARG A 39 -24.80 -12.10 9.29
CA ARG A 39 -23.41 -12.56 9.28
C ARG A 39 -22.45 -11.38 9.37
N PRO A 40 -21.35 -11.48 10.14
CA PRO A 40 -20.38 -10.40 10.24
C PRO A 40 -19.79 -10.10 8.87
N LYS A 41 -19.77 -8.83 8.48
CA LYS A 41 -19.21 -8.39 7.20
C LYS A 41 -17.69 -8.62 7.24
N ARG A 42 -17.18 -9.54 6.41
CA ARG A 42 -15.72 -9.71 6.26
C ARG A 42 -15.13 -8.40 5.73
N ARG A 43 -14.38 -7.67 6.56
CA ARG A 43 -13.57 -6.55 6.09
C ARG A 43 -12.45 -7.14 5.23
N ARG A 44 -12.31 -6.62 4.00
CA ARG A 44 -11.09 -6.84 3.21
C ARG A 44 -9.98 -6.04 3.89
N SER A 45 -9.30 -6.65 4.84
CA SER A 45 -8.11 -6.10 5.53
C SER A 45 -6.87 -6.19 4.63
N GLY A 46 -7.01 -5.85 3.35
CA GLY A 46 -5.89 -5.81 2.42
C GLY A 46 -5.29 -4.41 2.40
N ILE A 47 -3.96 -4.31 2.40
CA ILE A 47 -3.28 -3.11 1.93
C ILE A 47 -3.88 -2.77 0.55
N PRO A 48 -4.28 -1.52 0.29
CA PRO A 48 -4.83 -1.15 -1.00
C PRO A 48 -3.72 -1.22 -2.05
N LEU A 49 -3.51 -2.39 -2.68
CA LEU A 49 -2.51 -2.59 -3.73
C LEU A 49 -2.61 -1.52 -4.82
N ARG A 50 -3.83 -1.06 -5.11
CA ARG A 50 -4.08 0.06 -6.05
C ARG A 50 -3.43 1.36 -5.59
N GLY A 51 -3.53 1.70 -4.31
CA GLY A 51 -2.91 2.90 -3.75
C GLY A 51 -1.38 2.83 -3.81
N LEU A 52 -0.81 1.67 -3.48
CA LEU A 52 0.64 1.45 -3.58
C LEU A 52 1.13 1.56 -5.03
N LEU A 53 0.35 1.03 -5.98
CA LEU A 53 0.64 1.14 -7.40
C LEU A 53 0.62 2.60 -7.87
N TYR A 54 -0.41 3.39 -7.53
CA TYR A 54 -0.46 4.81 -7.88
C TYR A 54 0.68 5.62 -7.27
N MET A 55 1.07 5.32 -6.02
CA MET A 55 2.21 5.96 -5.37
C MET A 55 3.51 5.66 -6.11
N PHE A 56 3.73 4.40 -6.51
CA PHE A 56 4.89 4.00 -7.30
C PHE A 56 4.92 4.69 -8.67
N LEU A 57 3.79 4.73 -9.38
CA LEU A 57 3.68 5.43 -10.67
C LEU A 57 3.97 6.94 -10.52
N GLY A 58 3.41 7.59 -9.51
CA GLY A 58 3.65 9.01 -9.24
C GLY A 58 5.12 9.30 -8.93
N PHE A 59 5.76 8.43 -8.15
CA PHE A 59 7.20 8.55 -7.87
C PHE A 59 8.05 8.42 -9.15
N MET A 60 7.74 7.45 -10.00
CA MET A 60 8.45 7.23 -11.27
C MET A 60 8.24 8.40 -12.25
N PHE A 61 7.02 8.96 -12.28
CA PHE A 61 6.70 10.15 -13.07
C PHE A 61 7.50 11.36 -12.60
N PHE A 62 7.52 11.63 -11.29
CA PHE A 62 8.29 12.73 -10.71
C PHE A 62 9.79 12.64 -11.06
N LYS A 63 10.36 11.44 -10.95
CA LYS A 63 11.75 11.18 -11.35
C LYS A 63 12.00 11.45 -12.84
N ALA A 64 11.09 11.02 -13.71
CA ALA A 64 11.19 11.28 -15.15
C ALA A 64 11.12 12.77 -15.48
N VAL A 65 10.28 13.55 -14.78
CA VAL A 65 10.19 15.01 -14.93
C VAL A 65 11.52 15.68 -14.53
N ILE A 66 12.12 15.28 -13.41
CA ILE A 66 13.43 15.81 -12.99
C ILE A 66 14.49 15.53 -14.06
N ILE A 67 14.55 14.29 -14.57
CA ILE A 67 15.53 13.91 -15.60
C ILE A 67 15.27 14.68 -16.91
N ALA A 68 14.01 14.86 -17.30
CA ALA A 68 13.65 15.61 -18.50
C ALA A 68 14.04 17.10 -18.37
N HIS A 69 13.86 17.70 -17.19
CA HIS A 69 14.14 19.10 -16.94
C HIS A 69 15.63 19.41 -16.75
N LEU A 70 16.36 18.60 -15.98
CA LEU A 70 17.81 18.80 -15.74
C LEU A 70 18.66 18.29 -16.91
N GLY A 71 18.17 17.28 -17.63
CA GLY A 71 18.96 16.50 -18.58
C GLY A 71 19.84 15.45 -17.89
N LEU A 72 20.22 14.40 -18.65
CA LEU A 72 21.02 13.28 -18.14
C LEU A 72 22.37 13.69 -17.51
N PRO A 73 23.17 14.61 -18.10
CA PRO A 73 24.49 14.94 -17.56
C PRO A 73 24.39 15.57 -16.18
N LEU A 74 23.59 16.63 -16.05
CA LEU A 74 23.43 17.37 -14.80
C LEU A 74 22.74 16.53 -13.72
N TYR A 75 21.80 15.66 -14.11
CA TYR A 75 21.20 14.71 -13.19
C TYR A 75 22.22 13.73 -12.59
N GLY A 76 23.13 13.22 -13.42
CA GLY A 76 24.22 12.35 -12.97
C GLY A 76 25.15 13.04 -11.96
N ASP A 77 25.51 14.30 -12.22
CA ASP A 77 26.35 15.09 -11.32
C ASP A 77 25.67 15.38 -9.97
N ARG A 78 24.36 15.63 -9.97
CA ARG A 78 23.61 15.79 -8.72
C ARG A 78 23.47 14.49 -7.95
N LEU A 79 23.30 13.38 -8.65
CA LEU A 79 23.23 12.07 -8.02
C LEU A 79 24.56 11.67 -7.39
N SER A 80 25.69 11.98 -8.04
CA SER A 80 27.02 11.73 -7.49
C SER A 80 27.29 12.58 -6.26
N GLN A 81 26.91 13.87 -6.27
CA GLN A 81 26.95 14.72 -5.09
C GLN A 81 26.09 14.16 -3.94
N LEU A 82 24.88 13.70 -4.24
CA LEU A 82 23.95 13.15 -3.25
C LEU A 82 24.50 11.85 -2.62
N SER A 83 25.21 11.04 -3.39
CA SER A 83 25.86 9.81 -2.90
C SER A 83 27.03 10.06 -1.94
N GLN A 84 27.60 11.27 -1.93
CA GLN A 84 28.70 11.67 -1.05
C GLN A 84 28.22 12.43 0.20
N GLY A 85 26.93 12.69 0.30
CA GLY A 85 26.33 13.43 1.41
C GLY A 85 26.12 12.61 2.69
N SER A 86 25.24 13.13 3.53
CA SER A 86 24.75 12.49 4.76
C SER A 86 24.02 11.17 4.50
N VAL A 87 23.79 10.38 5.55
CA VAL A 87 23.11 9.06 5.45
C VAL A 87 21.73 9.16 4.79
N VAL A 88 21.00 10.26 5.02
CA VAL A 88 19.69 10.52 4.40
C VAL A 88 19.84 10.79 2.90
N GLU A 89 20.85 11.56 2.51
CA GLU A 89 21.14 11.87 1.11
C GLU A 89 21.62 10.62 0.35
N GLN A 90 22.49 9.81 0.97
CA GLN A 90 22.92 8.54 0.42
C GLN A 90 21.72 7.61 0.15
N ALA A 91 20.77 7.49 1.09
CA ALA A 91 19.54 6.74 0.88
C ALA A 91 18.72 7.29 -0.29
N GLY A 92 18.61 8.62 -0.40
CA GLY A 92 17.99 9.29 -1.55
C GLY A 92 18.68 8.95 -2.87
N SER A 93 20.01 8.89 -2.90
CA SER A 93 20.79 8.56 -4.10
C SER A 93 20.53 7.15 -4.61
N VAL A 94 20.35 6.18 -3.71
CA VAL A 94 20.01 4.79 -4.08
C VAL A 94 18.62 4.74 -4.72
N VAL A 95 17.64 5.42 -4.13
CA VAL A 95 16.26 5.47 -4.65
C VAL A 95 16.17 6.24 -5.98
N MET A 96 17.00 7.28 -6.14
CA MET A 96 17.04 8.12 -7.34
C MET A 96 17.88 7.56 -8.48
N ARG A 97 18.56 6.42 -8.35
CA ARG A 97 19.41 5.87 -9.42
C ARG A 97 18.65 5.70 -10.74
N ALA A 98 19.15 6.24 -11.86
CA ALA A 98 18.39 6.25 -13.12
C ALA A 98 17.96 4.83 -13.58
N ASP A 99 16.64 4.64 -13.76
CA ASP A 99 16.05 3.38 -14.23
C ASP A 99 15.64 3.48 -15.71
N PRO A 100 15.68 2.38 -16.49
CA PRO A 100 15.30 2.38 -17.90
C PRO A 100 13.91 2.99 -18.16
N LEU A 101 12.94 2.70 -17.29
CA LEU A 101 11.58 3.25 -17.39
C LEU A 101 11.55 4.77 -17.21
N SER A 102 12.31 5.31 -16.25
CA SER A 102 12.39 6.74 -15.99
C SER A 102 13.06 7.48 -17.16
N LEU A 103 14.07 6.87 -17.78
CA LEU A 103 14.75 7.41 -18.96
C LEU A 103 13.81 7.45 -20.18
N THR A 104 13.03 6.39 -20.41
CA THR A 104 12.04 6.38 -21.51
C THR A 104 10.94 7.42 -21.29
N LEU A 105 10.43 7.57 -20.07
CA LEU A 105 9.44 8.60 -19.76
C LEU A 105 10.03 10.01 -19.93
N ALA A 106 11.28 10.22 -19.50
CA ALA A 106 11.95 11.49 -19.66
C ALA A 106 12.11 11.88 -21.14
N SER A 107 12.43 10.94 -22.03
CA SER A 107 12.54 11.24 -23.46
C SER A 107 11.20 11.66 -24.09
N TYR A 108 10.08 11.13 -23.61
CA TYR A 108 8.74 11.56 -24.04
C TYR A 108 8.30 12.90 -23.44
N LEU A 109 8.75 13.23 -22.23
CA LEU A 109 8.39 14.47 -21.53
C LEU A 109 9.24 15.67 -21.98
N ARG A 110 10.48 15.43 -22.41
CA ARG A 110 11.44 16.46 -22.83
C ARG A 110 10.94 17.42 -23.93
N PRO A 111 10.16 17.00 -24.93
CA PRO A 111 9.58 17.93 -25.92
C PRO A 111 8.45 18.80 -25.36
N ILE A 112 7.82 18.38 -24.26
CA ILE A 112 6.67 19.07 -23.64
C ILE A 112 7.18 20.10 -22.61
N LEU A 113 8.28 19.76 -21.93
CA LEU A 113 8.99 20.60 -20.98
C LEU A 113 10.14 21.30 -21.73
N HIS A 114 9.83 22.41 -22.41
CA HIS A 114 10.83 23.29 -23.02
C HIS A 114 11.73 23.94 -21.99
#